data_AF-A0A6G7BY41-F1
#
_entry.id   AF-A0A6G7BY41-F1
#
_cell.length_a   1.000
_cell.length_b   1.000
_cell.length_c   1.000
_cell.angle_alpha   90.00
_cell.angle_beta   90.00
_cell.angle_gamma   90.00
#
_symmetry.space_group_name_H-M   'P 1'
#
loop_
_entity.id
_entity.type
_entity.pdbx_description
1 polymer ?
#
loop_
_entity_poly.entity_id
_entity_poly.type
_entity_poly.pdbx_seq_one_letter_code
_entity_poly.pdbx_strand_id
1 'polypeptide(L)'
;MKPLEVHCRNRVLYVRMTIDDKSMGMRDYYLYDKNGKSFYIFRRSQGEWELAYGVLAYDIREACIDALIRRFDHDSPELFYSNGKRNVVRISVKKGGIWHIYVNNVYVASIQYDLFAKKFEYHLDDNTPLTKGHIEKYIGMIERGEIKWKKER
;
A
#
# COMPACT_ATOMS: atom_id res chain seq x y z
N MET A 1 11.37 18.81 -0.51
CA MET A 1 10.48 17.68 -0.15
C MET A 1 10.52 17.49 1.36
N LYS A 2 9.38 17.28 2.03
CA LYS A 2 9.38 16.98 3.49
C LYS A 2 10.14 15.67 3.77
N PRO A 3 10.91 15.55 4.87
CA PRO A 3 11.55 14.29 5.26
C PRO A 3 10.55 13.13 5.35
N LEU A 4 11.03 11.91 5.11
CA LEU A 4 10.26 10.68 5.35
C LEU A 4 10.28 10.38 6.85
N GLU A 5 9.09 10.23 7.43
CA GLU A 5 8.95 9.79 8.81
C GLU A 5 8.93 8.27 8.87
N VAL A 6 9.91 7.66 9.53
CA VAL A 6 10.09 6.21 9.61
C VAL A 6 9.97 5.77 11.07
N HIS A 7 8.99 4.91 11.35
CA HIS A 7 8.74 4.36 12.68
C HIS A 7 9.43 3.00 12.81
N CYS A 8 10.40 2.88 13.72
CA CYS A 8 11.15 1.63 13.93
C CYS A 8 11.56 1.49 15.39
N ARG A 9 11.32 0.31 16.01
CA ARG A 9 11.67 0.00 17.41
C ARG A 9 11.23 1.08 18.42
N ASN A 10 9.98 1.55 18.33
CA ASN A 10 9.43 2.63 19.16
C ASN A 10 10.16 3.99 19.03
N ARG A 11 10.89 4.19 17.95
CA ARG A 11 11.56 5.46 17.62
C ARG A 11 11.03 5.97 16.29
N VAL A 12 11.09 7.29 16.14
CA VAL A 12 10.78 7.98 14.89
C VAL A 12 12.07 8.55 14.32
N LEU A 13 12.34 8.23 13.05
CA LEU A 13 13.47 8.73 12.28
C LEU A 13 12.94 9.65 11.18
N TYR A 14 13.56 10.81 11.02
CA TYR A 14 13.26 11.73 9.93
C TYR A 14 14.37 11.65 8.87
N VAL A 15 14.06 11.00 7.76
CA VAL A 15 15.05 10.70 6.72
C VAL A 15 14.89 11.68 5.56
N ARG A 16 15.94 12.42 5.23
CA ARG A 16 15.94 13.26 4.03
C ARG A 16 15.85 12.36 2.80
N MET A 17 15.06 12.76 1.81
CA MET A 17 14.88 12.00 0.59
C MET A 17 14.77 12.88 -0.65
N THR A 18 15.12 12.29 -1.79
CA THR A 18 14.82 12.77 -3.14
C THR A 18 14.19 11.64 -3.95
N ILE A 19 13.48 12.00 -5.00
CA ILE A 19 12.81 11.07 -5.89
C ILE A 19 13.37 11.31 -7.29
N ASP A 20 13.68 10.25 -8.00
CA ASP A 20 14.05 10.28 -9.40
C ASP A 20 13.10 9.38 -10.21
N ASP A 21 12.40 9.99 -11.17
CA ASP A 21 11.52 9.28 -12.07
C ASP A 21 12.36 8.59 -13.16
N LYS A 22 12.31 7.26 -13.20
CA LYS A 22 12.97 6.46 -14.24
C LYS A 22 12.00 6.19 -15.39
N SER A 23 12.54 5.70 -16.50
CA SER A 23 11.72 5.24 -17.62
C SER A 23 10.83 4.05 -17.23
N MET A 24 9.77 3.82 -18.00
CA MET A 24 8.84 2.68 -17.82
C MET A 24 8.06 2.64 -16.49
N GLY A 25 7.82 3.80 -15.87
CA GLY A 25 7.01 3.88 -14.64
C GLY A 25 7.72 3.40 -13.37
N MET A 26 9.04 3.17 -13.45
CA MET A 26 9.88 2.95 -12.28
C MET A 26 10.22 4.27 -11.61
N ARG A 27 10.31 4.25 -10.28
CA ARG A 27 10.68 5.42 -9.49
C ARG A 27 11.66 5.01 -8.41
N ASP A 28 12.77 5.74 -8.34
CA ASP A 28 13.81 5.55 -7.34
C ASP A 28 13.68 6.60 -6.24
N TYR A 29 13.83 6.15 -5.01
CA TYR A 29 13.71 6.93 -3.79
C TYR A 29 15.05 6.88 -3.06
N TYR A 30 15.78 8.00 -3.10
CA TYR A 30 17.10 8.12 -2.51
C TYR A 30 16.95 8.58 -1.08
N LEU A 31 17.33 7.74 -0.12
CA LEU A 31 17.33 8.06 1.31
C LEU A 31 18.75 8.40 1.74
N TYR A 32 18.89 9.56 2.39
CA TYR A 32 20.18 10.12 2.79
C TYR A 32 20.48 9.83 4.25
N ASP A 33 21.74 9.53 4.54
CA ASP A 33 22.20 9.42 5.92
C ASP A 33 22.29 10.80 6.62
N LYS A 34 22.67 10.80 7.89
CA LYS A 34 22.85 12.02 8.69
C LYS A 34 23.91 12.99 8.12
N ASN A 35 24.82 12.49 7.28
CA ASN A 35 25.89 13.26 6.67
C ASN A 35 25.52 13.76 5.26
N GLY A 36 24.30 13.48 4.79
CA GLY A 36 23.83 13.90 3.48
C GLY A 36 24.35 13.08 2.30
N LYS A 37 24.90 11.87 2.54
CA LYS A 37 25.25 10.94 1.46
C LYS A 37 24.05 10.05 1.12
N SER A 38 23.70 9.93 -0.16
CA SER A 38 22.67 9.00 -0.63
C SER A 38 23.25 7.59 -0.63
N PHE A 39 22.96 6.82 0.42
CA PHE A 39 23.49 5.48 0.58
C PHE A 39 22.46 4.38 0.30
N TYR A 40 21.17 4.73 0.28
CA TYR A 40 20.08 3.77 0.16
C TYR A 40 19.13 4.19 -0.96
N ILE A 41 18.94 3.30 -1.94
CA ILE A 41 18.00 3.52 -3.04
C ILE A 41 16.89 2.50 -2.88
N PHE A 42 15.68 2.98 -2.62
CA PHE A 42 14.48 2.17 -2.65
C PHE A 42 13.81 2.32 -4.00
N ARG A 43 13.32 1.21 -4.54
CA ARG A 43 12.66 1.19 -5.85
C ARG A 43 11.26 0.66 -5.69
N ARG A 44 10.33 1.26 -6.44
CA ARG A 44 9.03 0.67 -6.71
C ARG A 44 9.00 0.12 -8.14
N SER A 45 8.84 -1.19 -8.27
CA SER A 45 8.73 -1.89 -9.56
C SER A 45 7.51 -2.80 -9.58
N GLN A 46 6.62 -2.62 -10.57
CA GLN A 46 5.40 -3.43 -10.73
C GLN A 46 4.52 -3.54 -9.46
N GLY A 47 4.57 -2.53 -8.58
CA GLY A 47 3.81 -2.53 -7.32
C GLY A 47 4.53 -3.15 -6.13
N GLU A 48 5.73 -3.67 -6.32
CA GLU A 48 6.60 -4.17 -5.26
C GLU A 48 7.64 -3.11 -4.87
N TRP A 49 7.97 -3.09 -3.58
CA TRP A 49 8.94 -2.17 -2.98
C TRP A 49 10.16 -2.95 -2.53
N GLU A 50 11.34 -2.48 -2.91
CA GLU A 50 12.60 -3.13 -2.55
C GLU A 50 13.69 -2.11 -2.22
N LEU A 51 14.71 -2.56 -1.50
CA LEU A 51 15.98 -1.85 -1.37
C LEU A 51 16.88 -2.27 -2.54
N ALA A 52 16.91 -1.45 -3.59
CA ALA A 52 17.67 -1.72 -4.81
C ALA A 52 19.19 -1.48 -4.63
N TYR A 53 19.58 -0.62 -3.69
CA TYR A 53 20.99 -0.34 -3.40
C TYR A 53 21.22 0.02 -1.93
N GLY A 54 22.33 -0.46 -1.37
CA GLY A 54 22.72 -0.26 0.03
C GLY A 54 22.41 -1.47 0.92
N VAL A 55 22.87 -1.43 2.17
CA VAL A 55 22.64 -2.50 3.16
C VAL A 55 22.09 -1.90 4.44
N LEU A 56 20.90 -2.34 4.84
CA LEU A 56 20.24 -1.96 6.08
C LEU A 56 19.92 -3.21 6.90
N ALA A 57 19.89 -3.06 8.22
CA ALA A 57 19.29 -4.07 9.07
C ALA A 57 17.84 -4.31 8.63
N TYR A 58 17.40 -5.57 8.69
CA TYR A 58 16.10 -6.01 8.16
C TYR A 58 14.94 -5.11 8.62
N ASP A 59 14.84 -4.87 9.92
CA ASP A 59 13.76 -4.10 10.51
C ASP A 59 13.79 -2.61 10.10
N ILE A 60 14.97 -2.02 9.92
CA ILE A 60 15.11 -0.65 9.40
C ILE A 60 14.68 -0.60 7.93
N ARG A 61 15.09 -1.59 7.13
CA ARG A 61 14.69 -1.71 5.72
C ARG A 61 13.17 -1.82 5.60
N GLU A 62 12.55 -2.71 6.37
CA GLU A 62 11.10 -2.89 6.36
C GLU A 62 10.35 -1.64 6.82
N ALA A 63 10.84 -0.95 7.86
CA ALA A 63 10.24 0.31 8.32
C ALA A 63 10.33 1.42 7.27
N CYS A 64 11.44 1.51 6.53
CA CYS A 64 11.57 2.45 5.41
C CYS A 64 10.56 2.14 4.29
N ILE A 65 10.39 0.86 3.94
CA ILE A 65 9.39 0.43 2.94
C ILE A 65 7.98 0.78 3.42
N ASP A 66 7.63 0.51 4.68
CA ASP A 66 6.32 0.86 5.24
C ASP A 66 6.04 2.37 5.13
N ALA A 67 7.03 3.19 5.49
CA ALA A 67 6.91 4.64 5.39
C ALA A 67 6.75 5.11 3.95
N LEU A 68 7.47 4.51 3.01
CA LEU A 68 7.35 4.81 1.58
C LEU A 68 5.97 4.42 1.03
N ILE A 69 5.48 3.23 1.36
CA ILE A 69 4.14 2.77 0.96
C ILE A 69 3.08 3.75 1.49
N ARG A 70 3.09 4.03 2.80
CA ARG A 70 2.10 4.94 3.42
C ARG A 70 2.10 6.33 2.78
N ARG A 71 3.26 6.80 2.32
CA ARG A 71 3.40 8.14 1.76
C ARG A 71 3.04 8.23 0.28
N PHE A 72 3.38 7.22 -0.51
CA PHE A 72 3.31 7.31 -1.97
C PHE A 72 2.31 6.35 -2.61
N ASP A 73 1.84 5.35 -1.87
CA ASP A 73 0.95 4.32 -2.39
C ASP A 73 -0.52 4.66 -2.08
N HIS A 74 -1.01 5.73 -2.70
CA HIS A 74 -2.35 6.28 -2.43
C HIS A 74 -3.51 5.35 -2.77
N ASP A 75 -3.27 4.35 -3.62
CA ASP A 75 -4.27 3.32 -3.99
C ASP A 75 -4.29 2.15 -2.98
N SER A 76 -3.47 2.21 -1.93
CA SER A 76 -3.37 1.20 -0.89
C SER A 76 -4.03 1.69 0.40
N PRO A 77 -5.33 1.39 0.64
CA PRO A 77 -6.06 1.89 1.81
C PRO A 77 -5.51 1.38 3.14
N GLU A 78 -4.76 0.27 3.13
CA GLU A 78 -4.27 -0.34 4.34
C GLU A 78 -2.93 -1.07 4.15
N LEU A 79 -2.09 -0.94 5.18
CA LEU A 79 -0.88 -1.73 5.38
C LEU A 79 -0.92 -2.30 6.80
N PHE A 80 -0.87 -3.61 6.93
CA PHE A 80 -0.89 -4.34 8.20
C PHE A 80 0.05 -5.54 8.17
N TYR A 81 0.32 -6.13 9.34
CA TYR A 81 1.13 -7.33 9.47
C TYR A 81 0.28 -8.48 10.01
N SER A 82 0.43 -9.66 9.42
CA SER A 82 -0.09 -10.92 9.96
C SER A 82 0.95 -12.01 9.79
N ASN A 83 1.12 -12.86 10.80
CA ASN A 83 2.11 -13.96 10.80
C ASN A 83 3.52 -13.52 10.39
N GLY A 84 3.96 -12.34 10.84
CA GLY A 84 5.28 -11.77 10.54
C GLY A 84 5.47 -11.27 9.09
N LYS A 85 4.41 -11.26 8.26
CA LYS A 85 4.44 -10.81 6.87
C LYS A 85 3.71 -9.48 6.72
N ARG A 86 4.28 -8.57 5.93
CA ARG A 86 3.62 -7.34 5.49
C ARG A 86 2.51 -7.70 4.51
N ASN A 87 1.33 -7.12 4.70
CA ASN A 87 0.22 -7.17 3.78
C ASN A 87 -0.13 -5.74 3.33
N VAL A 88 0.06 -5.47 2.04
CA VAL A 88 -0.34 -4.22 1.41
C VAL A 88 -1.63 -4.48 0.65
N VAL A 89 -2.70 -3.81 1.07
CA VAL A 89 -4.03 -3.96 0.46
C VAL A 89 -4.16 -2.96 -0.67
N ARG A 90 -4.58 -3.42 -1.85
CA ARG A 90 -4.94 -2.57 -2.98
C ARG A 90 -6.38 -2.85 -3.39
N ILE A 91 -7.18 -1.81 -3.58
CA ILE A 91 -8.57 -1.95 -4.00
C ILE A 91 -8.74 -1.35 -5.39
N SER A 92 -9.06 -2.19 -6.36
CA SER A 92 -9.25 -1.83 -7.77
C SER A 92 -10.73 -1.79 -8.12
N VAL A 93 -11.20 -0.62 -8.53
CA VAL A 93 -12.58 -0.44 -8.97
C VAL A 93 -12.79 -1.01 -10.37
N LYS A 94 -13.83 -1.85 -10.53
CA LYS A 94 -14.26 -2.46 -11.79
C LYS A 94 -15.57 -1.83 -12.28
N LYS A 95 -16.08 -2.30 -13.42
CA LYS A 95 -17.40 -1.88 -13.93
C LYS A 95 -18.50 -2.53 -13.08
N GLY A 96 -19.70 -1.92 -13.06
CA GLY A 96 -20.88 -2.50 -12.42
C GLY A 96 -20.86 -2.49 -10.89
N GLY A 97 -20.21 -1.49 -10.27
CA GLY A 97 -20.17 -1.39 -8.81
C GLY A 97 -19.43 -2.54 -8.12
N ILE A 98 -18.35 -3.02 -8.74
CA ILE A 98 -17.51 -4.09 -8.20
C ILE A 98 -16.14 -3.52 -7.82
N TRP A 99 -15.59 -3.95 -6.69
CA TRP A 99 -14.24 -3.67 -6.24
C TRP A 99 -13.50 -4.98 -6.04
N HIS A 100 -12.36 -5.14 -6.71
CA HIS A 100 -11.45 -6.26 -6.49
C HIS A 100 -10.39 -5.86 -5.47
N ILE A 101 -10.18 -6.72 -4.48
CA ILE A 101 -9.21 -6.51 -3.42
C ILE A 101 -8.02 -7.43 -3.68
N TYR A 102 -6.85 -6.83 -3.64
CA TYR A 102 -5.57 -7.53 -3.77
C TYR A 102 -4.77 -7.33 -2.49
N VAL A 103 -4.09 -8.37 -2.04
CA VAL A 103 -3.07 -8.28 -0.99
C VAL A 103 -1.74 -8.67 -1.61
N ASN A 104 -0.74 -7.80 -1.52
CA ASN A 104 0.58 -8.00 -2.13
C ASN A 104 0.46 -8.44 -3.61
N ASN A 105 -0.37 -7.74 -4.38
CA ASN A 105 -0.69 -8.01 -5.79
C ASN A 105 -1.45 -9.32 -6.10
N VAL A 106 -1.78 -10.14 -5.10
CA VAL A 106 -2.60 -11.35 -5.26
C VAL A 106 -4.06 -11.02 -5.03
N TYR A 107 -4.96 -11.43 -5.95
CA TYR A 107 -6.40 -11.27 -5.77
C TYR A 107 -6.88 -12.14 -4.61
N VAL A 108 -7.67 -11.58 -3.69
CA VAL A 108 -8.12 -12.33 -2.50
C VAL A 108 -9.58 -12.09 -2.12
N ALA A 109 -10.23 -11.05 -2.65
CA ALA A 109 -11.62 -10.76 -2.33
C ALA A 109 -12.27 -9.85 -3.38
N SER A 110 -13.59 -9.81 -3.37
CA SER A 110 -14.39 -8.82 -4.09
C SER A 110 -15.49 -8.26 -3.20
N ILE A 111 -15.82 -6.99 -3.41
CA ILE A 111 -17.02 -6.34 -2.88
C ILE A 111 -17.85 -5.93 -4.10
N GLN A 112 -19.16 -6.14 -4.05
CA GLN A 112 -20.10 -5.71 -5.08
C GLN A 112 -21.28 -4.99 -4.43
N TYR A 113 -21.71 -3.89 -5.05
CA TYR A 113 -22.95 -3.22 -4.68
C TYR A 113 -24.10 -3.72 -5.56
N ASP A 114 -25.07 -4.40 -4.96
CA ASP A 114 -26.31 -4.79 -5.64
C ASP A 114 -27.25 -3.57 -5.71
N LEU A 115 -27.47 -3.07 -6.93
CA LEU A 115 -28.34 -1.92 -7.19
C LEU A 115 -29.82 -2.20 -6.89
N PHE A 116 -30.28 -3.45 -7.04
CA PHE A 116 -31.66 -3.84 -6.79
C PHE A 116 -31.92 -3.98 -5.30
N ALA A 117 -31.08 -4.74 -4.60
CA ALA A 117 -31.21 -4.97 -3.18
C ALA A 117 -30.65 -3.82 -2.31
N LYS A 118 -29.96 -2.85 -2.94
CA LYS A 118 -29.31 -1.69 -2.28
C LYS A 118 -28.41 -2.09 -1.12
N LYS A 119 -27.61 -3.15 -1.31
CA LYS A 119 -26.74 -3.71 -0.29
C LYS A 119 -25.38 -4.09 -0.88
N PHE A 120 -24.37 -4.13 -0.03
CA PHE A 120 -23.07 -4.70 -0.37
C PHE A 120 -23.08 -6.21 -0.15
N GLU A 121 -22.54 -6.92 -1.13
CA GLU A 121 -22.19 -8.33 -1.04
C GLU A 121 -20.67 -8.47 -1.22
N TYR A 122 -20.09 -9.51 -0.65
CA TYR A 122 -18.65 -9.75 -0.79
C TYR A 122 -18.33 -11.23 -0.89
N HIS A 123 -17.21 -11.52 -1.54
CA HIS A 123 -16.58 -12.82 -1.58
C HIS A 123 -15.17 -12.69 -1.00
N LEU A 124 -14.78 -13.64 -0.17
CA LEU A 124 -13.48 -13.70 0.49
C LEU A 124 -12.86 -15.07 0.18
N ASP A 125 -11.65 -15.10 -0.38
CA ASP A 125 -10.91 -16.35 -0.60
C ASP A 125 -10.53 -16.98 0.74
N ASP A 126 -10.60 -18.30 0.85
CA ASP A 126 -10.25 -19.03 2.08
C ASP A 126 -8.78 -18.84 2.48
N ASN A 127 -7.89 -18.62 1.50
CA ASN A 127 -6.45 -18.46 1.72
C ASN A 127 -6.00 -17.00 1.73
N THR A 128 -6.70 -16.16 2.49
CA THR A 128 -6.42 -14.73 2.60
C THR A 128 -6.00 -14.30 4.01
N PRO A 129 -5.11 -13.30 4.14
CA PRO A 129 -4.85 -12.65 5.43
C PRO A 129 -5.95 -11.67 5.83
N LEU A 130 -6.94 -11.40 4.96
CA LEU A 130 -8.06 -10.53 5.28
C LEU A 130 -9.09 -11.24 6.18
N THR A 131 -9.85 -10.46 6.90
CA THR A 131 -10.92 -10.94 7.79
C THR A 131 -12.21 -10.23 7.42
N LYS A 132 -13.35 -10.73 7.90
CA LYS A 132 -14.63 -10.04 7.74
C LYS A 132 -14.57 -8.58 8.21
N GLY A 133 -13.89 -8.30 9.33
CA GLY A 133 -13.72 -6.94 9.83
C GLY A 133 -12.94 -6.01 8.88
N HIS A 134 -11.95 -6.54 8.15
CA HIS A 134 -11.28 -5.78 7.10
C HIS A 134 -12.25 -5.44 5.96
N ILE A 135 -13.07 -6.40 5.52
CA ILE A 135 -14.06 -6.18 4.47
C ILE A 135 -15.11 -5.13 4.87
N GLU A 136 -15.66 -5.22 6.07
CA GLU A 136 -16.61 -4.24 6.61
C GLU A 136 -16.01 -2.84 6.67
N LYS A 137 -14.74 -2.73 7.10
CA LYS A 137 -13.99 -1.47 7.06
C LYS A 137 -13.92 -0.91 5.63
N TYR A 138 -13.58 -1.72 4.64
CA TYR A 138 -13.48 -1.27 3.24
C TYR A 138 -14.84 -0.88 2.65
N ILE A 139 -15.92 -1.60 2.98
CA ILE A 139 -17.28 -1.19 2.63
C ILE A 139 -17.57 0.20 3.18
N GLY A 140 -17.28 0.45 4.47
CA GLY A 140 -17.46 1.78 5.06
C GLY A 140 -16.62 2.87 4.36
N MET A 141 -15.41 2.54 3.90
CA MET A 141 -14.58 3.47 3.11
C MET A 141 -15.21 3.77 1.72
N ILE A 142 -15.84 2.79 1.09
CA ILE A 142 -16.58 2.97 -0.18
C ILE A 142 -17.80 3.86 0.03
N GLU A 143 -18.57 3.63 1.10
CA GLU A 143 -19.74 4.43 1.46
C GLU A 143 -19.38 5.90 1.74
N ARG A 144 -18.25 6.14 2.42
CA ARG A 144 -17.73 7.50 2.67
C ARG A 144 -17.07 8.15 1.44
N GLY A 145 -16.91 7.42 0.34
CA GLY A 145 -16.25 7.91 -0.88
C GLY A 145 -14.72 8.03 -0.79
N GLU A 146 -14.10 7.48 0.25
CA GLU A 146 -12.64 7.37 0.40
C GLU A 146 -12.05 6.42 -0.65
N ILE A 147 -12.77 5.32 -0.92
CA ILE A 147 -12.55 4.45 -2.08
C ILE A 147 -13.52 4.88 -3.17
N LYS A 148 -12.98 5.25 -4.33
CA LYS A 148 -13.77 5.80 -5.42
C LYS A 148 -14.80 4.81 -5.95
N TRP A 149 -15.96 5.34 -6.29
CA TRP A 149 -16.88 4.73 -7.25
C TRP A 149 -16.35 4.96 -8.66
N LYS A 150 -16.50 3.97 -9.54
CA LYS A 150 -16.30 4.22 -10.96
C LYS A 150 -17.53 4.97 -11.43
N LYS A 151 -17.38 6.26 -11.73
CA LYS A 151 -18.44 7.02 -12.42
C LYS A 151 -18.73 6.29 -13.73
N GLU A 152 -19.95 5.82 -13.90
CA GLU A 152 -20.42 5.37 -15.21
C GLU A 152 -20.38 6.60 -16.12
N ARG A 153 -19.58 6.50 -17.19
CA ARG A 153 -19.61 7.43 -18.31
C ARG A 153 -20.46 6.81 -19.40
#